data_AF-A0A7M4DWU9-F1
#
_entry.id   AF-A0A7M4DWU9-F1
#
_cell.length_a   1.000
_cell.length_b   1.000
_cell.length_c   1.000
_cell.angle_alpha   90.00
_cell.angle_beta   90.00
_cell.angle_gamma   90.00
#
_symmetry.space_group_name_H-M   'P 1'
#
loop_
_entity.id
_entity.type
_entity.pdbx_description
1 polymer ?
#
loop_
_entity_poly.entity_id
_entity_poly.type
_entity_poly.pdbx_seq_one_letter_code
_entity_poly.pdbx_strand_id
1 'polypeptide(L)'
;MPIPGFQLPALLPAETDVSKEAKEPERSAESVHSTEFHKESLSSSAKKLGEPIRPAIPLQPPYQPSEPRPHYPIGREYQSPGRQSAALANSQTIKTPAVSDNLLLDFITLLPLSYLFSICFTSAPKEREYKENIFKEPPKMPRPVKVYSRKPTPRNPKHSQWIPRGGYAKPKKAAPMKVKDDDLLPLLLEEFPHLHISHHSLNKMWQQQLAQIERFKSSSGTERSRLKLQNEVEEALKKRDLLAEIIKKDQDHNKRLQEFKQRIHRQKWMQNKTREKRQQIARAKKYYEDYRVQLRARMMRARTREEKIFKNLFEEGLEIQKQRLEELRAYAKEKRAEQKRVQQNELESMENYYKDQFSMLAEAVSQEHQEIKTRERTQAKMLQKTKREVRSKVEKEIQQLQTMITQDDDDTFFRELEAERLKSRLQMASFQYSKNHFL
;
A
#
# COMPACT_ATOMS: atom_id res chain seq x y z
N MET A 1 -46.54 51.20 -4.84
CA MET A 1 -47.01 50.64 -6.12
C MET A 1 -46.67 49.15 -6.15
N PRO A 2 -47.58 48.25 -5.73
CA PRO A 2 -47.42 46.81 -5.85
C PRO A 2 -48.39 46.23 -6.92
N ILE A 3 -47.91 45.34 -7.79
CA ILE A 3 -48.76 44.49 -8.66
C ILE A 3 -48.13 43.08 -8.74
N PRO A 4 -48.95 42.02 -8.84
CA PRO A 4 -48.78 40.78 -8.07
C PRO A 4 -48.58 39.51 -8.93
N GLY A 5 -48.42 38.37 -8.23
CA GLY A 5 -49.04 37.09 -8.59
C GLY A 5 -48.29 36.21 -9.58
N PHE A 6 -47.94 34.99 -9.16
CA PHE A 6 -48.32 33.77 -9.89
C PHE A 6 -48.17 32.55 -8.98
N GLN A 7 -49.27 31.80 -8.90
CA GLN A 7 -49.54 30.62 -8.07
C GLN A 7 -49.28 29.35 -8.92
N LEU A 8 -48.60 28.37 -8.31
CA LEU A 8 -48.66 26.89 -8.42
C LEU A 8 -49.56 26.21 -9.50
N PRO A 9 -49.21 24.99 -9.98
CA PRO A 9 -49.60 23.79 -9.21
C PRO A 9 -48.62 22.59 -9.24
N ALA A 10 -48.73 21.80 -8.18
CA ALA A 10 -48.23 20.44 -8.01
C ALA A 10 -49.24 19.43 -8.58
N LEU A 11 -48.75 18.32 -9.15
CA LEU A 11 -49.50 17.06 -9.33
C LEU A 11 -48.55 15.86 -9.17
N LEU A 12 -49.08 14.87 -8.46
CA LEU A 12 -48.51 13.61 -7.95
C LEU A 12 -48.54 12.46 -9.01
N PRO A 13 -48.07 11.23 -8.71
CA PRO A 13 -47.45 10.30 -9.65
C PRO A 13 -48.41 9.23 -10.19
N ALA A 14 -47.94 8.47 -11.19
CA ALA A 14 -48.59 7.26 -11.67
C ALA A 14 -47.60 6.09 -11.66
N GLU A 15 -47.98 5.02 -10.96
CA GLU A 15 -47.42 3.68 -11.10
C GLU A 15 -48.03 2.97 -12.30
N THR A 16 -47.28 2.04 -12.89
CA THR A 16 -47.83 0.86 -13.58
C THR A 16 -46.86 -0.32 -13.42
N ASP A 17 -47.29 -1.30 -12.63
CA ASP A 17 -46.93 -2.71 -12.77
C ASP A 17 -47.60 -3.31 -14.03
N VAL A 18 -47.01 -4.38 -14.60
CA VAL A 18 -47.64 -5.68 -14.92
C VAL A 18 -46.78 -6.50 -15.90
N SER A 19 -46.65 -7.77 -15.52
CA SER A 19 -45.88 -8.92 -16.00
C SER A 19 -46.22 -9.50 -17.38
N LYS A 20 -45.32 -10.37 -17.90
CA LYS A 20 -45.52 -11.66 -18.65
C LYS A 20 -44.18 -12.09 -19.29
N GLU A 21 -43.49 -13.14 -18.86
CA GLU A 21 -43.70 -14.59 -19.06
C GLU A 21 -43.50 -15.08 -20.52
N ALA A 22 -42.40 -15.79 -20.80
CA ALA A 22 -42.38 -17.19 -21.28
C ALA A 22 -41.08 -17.62 -22.02
N LYS A 23 -40.62 -18.83 -21.65
CA LYS A 23 -40.04 -19.94 -22.45
C LYS A 23 -38.55 -20.03 -22.85
N GLU A 24 -37.96 -21.15 -22.42
CA GLU A 24 -36.70 -21.80 -22.87
C GLU A 24 -36.71 -22.28 -24.35
N PRO A 25 -35.59 -22.83 -24.85
CA PRO A 25 -35.43 -24.30 -24.77
C PRO A 25 -34.02 -24.82 -24.37
N GLU A 26 -34.03 -26.07 -23.90
CA GLU A 26 -32.97 -26.98 -23.44
C GLU A 26 -31.82 -27.30 -24.43
N ARG A 27 -30.64 -27.73 -23.89
CA ARG A 27 -30.14 -29.13 -23.95
C ARG A 27 -28.77 -29.37 -23.28
N SER A 28 -28.74 -30.30 -22.30
CA SER A 28 -27.80 -31.43 -21.99
C SER A 28 -26.27 -31.25 -22.11
N ALA A 29 -25.35 -31.84 -21.32
CA ALA A 29 -25.26 -32.84 -20.22
C ALA A 29 -23.85 -32.62 -19.57
N GLU A 30 -23.47 -32.99 -18.33
CA GLU A 30 -23.25 -34.30 -17.69
C GLU A 30 -22.93 -33.98 -16.20
N SER A 31 -23.63 -34.52 -15.19
CA SER A 31 -23.48 -35.84 -14.53
C SER A 31 -22.10 -36.09 -13.89
N VAL A 32 -22.00 -35.99 -12.55
CA VAL A 32 -21.73 -37.11 -11.61
C VAL A 32 -21.88 -36.60 -10.17
N HIS A 33 -22.84 -37.17 -9.42
CA HIS A 33 -22.96 -37.13 -7.97
C HIS A 33 -22.88 -38.57 -7.45
N SER A 34 -22.12 -38.79 -6.37
CA SER A 34 -22.24 -39.98 -5.51
C SER A 34 -22.25 -39.51 -4.05
N THR A 35 -23.45 -39.39 -3.47
CA THR A 35 -24.07 -40.29 -2.47
C THR A 35 -23.67 -39.99 -1.02
N GLU A 36 -24.55 -39.24 -0.36
CA GLU A 36 -24.77 -39.26 1.09
C GLU A 36 -25.25 -40.65 1.56
N PHE A 37 -24.81 -41.07 2.74
CA PHE A 37 -25.49 -42.11 3.52
C PHE A 37 -25.85 -41.54 4.90
N HIS A 38 -27.13 -41.20 5.05
CA HIS A 38 -27.80 -41.12 6.35
C HIS A 38 -27.89 -42.52 6.95
N LYS A 39 -27.44 -42.68 8.21
CA LYS A 39 -27.73 -43.89 9.01
C LYS A 39 -28.77 -43.54 10.06
N GLU A 40 -30.00 -43.96 9.74
CA GLU A 40 -31.13 -44.01 10.63
C GLU A 40 -30.93 -45.08 11.72
N SER A 41 -31.61 -44.80 12.82
CA SER A 41 -31.68 -45.56 14.06
C SER A 41 -32.35 -46.92 13.84
N LEU A 42 -31.55 -48.00 13.83
CA LEU A 42 -32.07 -49.37 13.92
C LEU A 42 -32.19 -49.76 15.39
N SER A 43 -33.33 -49.41 15.99
CA SER A 43 -33.82 -50.07 17.20
C SER A 43 -34.45 -51.40 16.79
N SER A 44 -33.73 -52.51 16.97
CA SER A 44 -34.28 -53.85 16.74
C SER A 44 -34.36 -54.62 18.05
N SER A 45 -35.62 -54.94 18.37
CA SER A 45 -36.13 -55.62 19.55
C SER A 45 -35.60 -57.06 19.65
N ALA A 46 -34.93 -57.38 20.76
CA ALA A 46 -34.63 -58.76 21.16
C ALA A 46 -35.15 -58.99 22.59
N LYS A 47 -36.48 -59.08 22.75
CA LYS A 47 -37.14 -59.54 23.98
C LYS A 47 -37.61 -60.98 23.82
N LYS A 48 -36.72 -61.97 24.05
CA LYS A 48 -37.11 -63.34 24.44
C LYS A 48 -35.91 -64.23 24.82
N LEU A 49 -35.23 -63.90 25.91
CA LEU A 49 -34.55 -64.91 26.74
C LEU A 49 -34.79 -64.50 28.20
N GLY A 50 -35.54 -65.34 28.90
CA GLY A 50 -36.12 -65.06 30.22
C GLY A 50 -35.17 -65.31 31.38
N GLU A 51 -33.91 -64.88 31.29
CA GLU A 51 -33.01 -64.77 32.44
C GLU A 51 -32.09 -63.55 32.25
N PRO A 52 -31.97 -62.64 33.24
CA PRO A 52 -31.02 -61.55 33.15
C PRO A 52 -29.60 -62.14 33.17
N ILE A 53 -28.86 -61.94 32.08
CA ILE A 53 -27.43 -62.26 32.01
C ILE A 53 -26.77 -61.52 33.18
N ARG A 54 -26.24 -62.29 34.14
CA ARG A 54 -25.51 -61.74 35.30
C ARG A 54 -24.41 -60.82 34.77
N PRO A 55 -24.21 -59.62 35.34
CA PRO A 55 -23.06 -58.79 34.98
C PRO A 55 -21.79 -59.63 35.14
N ALA A 56 -20.92 -59.59 34.13
CA ALA A 56 -19.64 -60.29 34.18
C ALA A 56 -18.90 -59.86 35.46
N ILE A 57 -18.45 -60.84 36.25
CA ILE A 57 -17.61 -60.60 37.42
C ILE A 57 -16.37 -59.86 36.91
N PRO A 58 -16.06 -58.65 37.41
CA PRO A 58 -14.80 -57.99 37.10
C PRO A 58 -13.68 -58.93 37.55
N LEU A 59 -12.94 -59.51 36.59
CA LEU A 59 -11.75 -60.27 36.90
C LEU A 59 -10.79 -59.30 37.60
N GLN A 60 -10.48 -59.58 38.86
CA GLN A 60 -9.45 -58.84 39.58
C GLN A 60 -8.13 -58.98 38.81
N PRO A 61 -7.40 -57.88 38.58
CA PRO A 61 -6.05 -57.97 38.02
C PRO A 61 -5.17 -58.81 38.96
N PRO A 62 -4.25 -59.63 38.41
CA PRO A 62 -3.32 -60.38 39.22
C PRO A 62 -2.36 -59.40 39.91
N TYR A 63 -2.39 -59.41 41.25
CA TYR A 63 -1.41 -58.84 42.19
C TYR A 63 -0.69 -57.54 41.78
N GLN A 64 -1.10 -56.42 42.38
CA GLN A 64 -0.27 -55.22 42.44
C GLN A 64 0.85 -55.40 43.48
N PRO A 65 2.14 -55.34 43.12
CA PRO A 65 3.19 -55.10 44.10
C PRO A 65 3.06 -53.67 44.64
N SER A 66 3.17 -53.53 45.96
CA SER A 66 3.04 -52.26 46.67
C SER A 66 4.10 -51.25 46.24
N GLU A 67 3.67 -50.10 45.70
CA GLU A 67 4.54 -48.96 45.44
C GLU A 67 5.04 -48.33 46.76
N PRO A 68 6.29 -47.79 46.79
CA PRO A 68 6.79 -47.05 47.94
C PRO A 68 6.14 -45.67 48.00
N ARG A 69 5.56 -45.34 49.17
CA ARG A 69 5.09 -44.01 49.52
C ARG A 69 6.15 -42.93 49.21
N PRO A 70 5.80 -41.82 48.53
CA PRO A 70 6.64 -40.62 48.52
C PRO A 70 6.64 -39.97 49.90
N HIS A 71 7.82 -39.77 50.46
CA HIS A 71 8.04 -38.92 51.63
C HIS A 71 7.74 -37.45 51.29
N TYR A 72 6.84 -36.81 52.03
CA TYR A 72 6.72 -35.36 52.05
C TYR A 72 7.91 -34.78 52.82
N PRO A 73 8.64 -33.76 52.30
CA PRO A 73 9.46 -32.92 53.14
C PRO A 73 8.57 -31.85 53.77
N ILE A 74 8.31 -32.03 55.07
CA ILE A 74 7.92 -30.97 55.99
C ILE A 74 9.21 -30.25 56.42
N GLY A 75 9.21 -28.92 56.43
CA GLY A 75 10.34 -28.17 56.97
C GLY A 75 10.47 -26.77 56.37
N ARG A 76 9.54 -25.88 56.72
CA ARG A 76 9.83 -24.44 56.69
C ARG A 76 10.66 -24.12 57.92
N GLU A 77 11.93 -23.76 57.71
CA GLU A 77 12.73 -23.09 58.72
C GLU A 77 13.12 -21.70 58.23
N TYR A 78 12.60 -20.70 58.93
CA TYR A 78 13.03 -19.32 58.86
C TYR A 78 14.41 -19.21 59.50
N GLN A 79 15.45 -18.88 58.73
CA GLN A 79 16.65 -18.26 59.28
C GLN A 79 17.20 -17.19 58.32
N SER A 80 17.00 -15.94 58.71
CA SER A 80 17.88 -14.79 58.47
C SER A 80 18.61 -14.59 59.81
N PRO A 81 19.94 -14.32 59.87
CA PRO A 81 20.43 -12.95 59.66
C PRO A 81 21.90 -12.80 59.20
N GLY A 82 22.24 -11.59 58.75
CA GLY A 82 23.49 -10.95 59.19
C GLY A 82 24.60 -10.67 58.17
N ARG A 83 24.62 -9.42 57.69
CA ARG A 83 25.77 -8.47 57.72
C ARG A 83 27.17 -8.95 57.27
N GLN A 84 27.71 -8.30 56.22
CA GLN A 84 28.88 -7.37 56.24
C GLN A 84 29.32 -7.02 54.81
N SER A 85 29.32 -5.73 54.44
CA SER A 85 30.51 -4.84 54.28
C SER A 85 31.31 -5.12 52.99
N ALA A 86 31.19 -4.30 51.94
CA ALA A 86 31.86 -3.01 51.71
C ALA A 86 33.19 -3.16 50.93
N ALA A 87 33.27 -2.58 49.72
CA ALA A 87 34.44 -1.85 49.20
C ALA A 87 34.17 -1.25 47.80
N LEU A 88 34.21 0.09 47.76
CA LEU A 88 34.94 0.96 46.82
C LEU A 88 34.85 0.71 45.30
N ALA A 89 34.29 1.68 44.56
CA ALA A 89 35.07 2.64 43.74
C ALA A 89 34.17 3.65 42.98
N ASN A 90 34.54 4.93 43.10
CA ASN A 90 34.40 6.08 42.18
C ASN A 90 33.65 5.86 40.83
N SER A 91 32.78 6.75 40.34
CA SER A 91 32.85 8.22 40.29
C SER A 91 31.52 8.84 39.83
N GLN A 92 31.32 10.11 40.16
CA GLN A 92 30.20 11.01 39.79
C GLN A 92 30.03 11.08 38.24
N THR A 93 28.87 11.35 37.61
CA THR A 93 28.02 12.54 37.76
C THR A 93 26.74 12.44 36.87
N ILE A 94 25.61 12.95 37.40
CA ILE A 94 24.38 13.49 36.74
C ILE A 94 23.36 12.53 36.09
N LYS A 95 22.46 12.13 37.00
CA LYS A 95 21.05 11.69 36.96
C LYS A 95 20.15 12.29 35.85
N THR A 96 19.46 11.41 35.13
CA THR A 96 18.08 11.58 34.62
C THR A 96 17.15 10.69 35.47
N PRO A 97 15.93 11.11 35.87
CA PRO A 97 15.00 10.20 36.52
C PRO A 97 14.24 9.40 35.46
N ALA A 98 14.56 8.10 35.37
CA ALA A 98 13.68 7.11 34.79
C ALA A 98 12.43 7.01 35.68
N VAL A 99 11.29 7.43 35.14
CA VAL A 99 9.98 7.14 35.73
C VAL A 99 9.65 5.69 35.38
N SER A 100 9.42 4.91 36.42
CA SER A 100 9.15 3.47 36.40
C SER A 100 7.88 3.09 35.63
N ASP A 101 8.03 2.23 34.63
CA ASP A 101 6.97 1.62 33.81
C ASP A 101 6.09 0.59 34.53
N ASN A 102 6.21 0.47 35.86
CA ASN A 102 5.53 -0.59 36.62
C ASN A 102 4.22 -0.17 37.29
N LEU A 103 3.78 1.08 37.16
CA LEU A 103 2.52 1.55 37.77
C LEU A 103 1.33 1.61 36.82
N LEU A 104 1.53 1.44 35.50
CA LEU A 104 0.44 1.49 34.51
C LEU A 104 -0.20 0.10 34.30
N LEU A 105 0.55 -0.97 34.54
CA LEU A 105 0.07 -2.35 34.36
C LEU A 105 -0.92 -2.81 35.46
N ASP A 106 -0.83 -2.24 36.66
CA ASP A 106 -1.74 -2.58 37.77
C ASP A 106 -3.10 -1.84 37.70
N PHE A 107 -3.21 -0.78 36.90
CA PHE A 107 -4.48 -0.04 36.71
C PHE A 107 -5.40 -0.66 35.65
N ILE A 108 -4.85 -1.42 34.69
CA ILE A 108 -5.60 -1.97 33.56
C ILE A 108 -6.35 -3.27 33.94
N THR A 109 -5.95 -3.93 35.02
CA THR A 109 -6.56 -5.20 35.47
C THR A 109 -7.78 -5.03 36.39
N LEU A 110 -8.05 -3.81 36.88
CA LEU A 110 -9.09 -3.55 37.89
C LEU A 110 -10.34 -2.81 37.36
N LEU A 111 -10.39 -2.40 36.10
CA LEU A 111 -11.60 -1.79 35.53
C LEU A 111 -12.35 -2.81 34.67
N PRO A 112 -13.62 -3.13 34.98
CA PRO A 112 -14.41 -4.05 34.17
C PRO A 112 -14.53 -3.51 32.74
N LEU A 113 -14.42 -4.40 31.74
CA LEU A 113 -14.50 -4.09 30.30
C LEU A 113 -15.72 -3.23 29.91
N SER A 114 -16.77 -3.21 30.72
CA SER A 114 -17.95 -2.35 30.55
C SER A 114 -17.65 -0.85 30.68
N TYR A 115 -16.64 -0.45 31.47
CA TYR A 115 -16.32 0.96 31.71
C TYR A 115 -15.46 1.55 30.59
N LEU A 116 -14.54 0.76 30.02
CA LEU A 116 -13.76 1.14 28.83
C LEU A 116 -14.62 1.24 27.56
N PHE A 117 -15.67 0.42 27.45
CA PHE A 117 -16.64 0.50 26.35
C PHE A 117 -17.48 1.81 26.40
N SER A 118 -17.80 2.30 27.60
CA SER A 118 -18.61 3.52 27.79
C SER A 118 -17.83 4.81 27.48
N ILE A 119 -16.53 4.85 27.80
CA ILE A 119 -15.67 6.01 27.53
C ILE A 119 -15.37 6.14 26.03
N CYS A 120 -15.22 5.02 25.31
CA CYS A 120 -14.98 5.06 23.85
C CYS A 120 -16.23 5.40 23.02
N PHE A 121 -17.45 5.05 23.47
CA PHE A 121 -18.68 5.25 22.70
C PHE A 121 -19.26 6.68 22.78
N THR A 122 -18.89 7.48 23.79
CA THR A 122 -19.40 8.86 23.96
C THR A 122 -18.63 9.92 23.17
N SER A 123 -17.61 9.55 22.41
CA SER A 123 -16.80 10.47 21.59
C SER A 123 -17.11 10.43 20.09
N ALA A 124 -18.35 10.10 19.70
CA ALA A 124 -18.80 10.19 18.31
C ALA A 124 -19.34 11.59 17.98
N PRO A 125 -18.59 12.49 17.32
CA PRO A 125 -19.18 13.65 16.68
C PRO A 125 -19.71 13.28 15.29
N LYS A 126 -20.80 13.94 14.92
CA LYS A 126 -21.51 13.85 13.63
C LYS A 126 -20.57 14.16 12.45
N GLU A 127 -19.99 13.13 11.82
CA GLU A 127 -19.23 13.23 10.57
C GLU A 127 -20.07 12.86 9.34
N ARG A 128 -21.22 13.52 9.12
CA ARG A 128 -22.07 13.25 7.93
C ARG A 128 -22.34 14.42 6.99
N GLU A 129 -21.68 15.58 7.16
CA GLU A 129 -21.92 16.75 6.29
C GLU A 129 -20.69 17.29 5.53
N TYR A 130 -19.54 16.60 5.57
CA TYR A 130 -18.31 17.13 4.93
C TYR A 130 -17.66 16.22 3.88
N LYS A 131 -18.32 15.13 3.46
CA LYS A 131 -17.76 14.18 2.47
C LYS A 131 -18.32 14.28 1.05
N GLU A 132 -19.15 15.28 0.74
CA GLU A 132 -19.74 15.39 -0.61
C GLU A 132 -19.00 16.33 -1.59
N ASN A 133 -17.92 16.99 -1.18
CA ASN A 133 -17.27 18.03 -2.01
C ASN A 133 -15.84 17.72 -2.47
N ILE A 134 -15.38 16.47 -2.41
CA ILE A 134 -13.98 16.13 -2.76
C ILE A 134 -13.79 15.68 -4.22
N PHE A 135 -14.87 15.49 -5.00
CA PHE A 135 -14.76 15.20 -6.43
C PHE A 135 -15.44 16.25 -7.30
N LYS A 136 -14.88 17.47 -7.32
CA LYS A 136 -15.01 18.37 -8.47
C LYS A 136 -13.63 18.68 -9.02
N GLU A 137 -13.37 18.02 -10.14
CA GLU A 137 -12.25 18.24 -11.06
C GLU A 137 -12.07 19.74 -11.35
N PRO A 138 -10.84 20.29 -11.32
CA PRO A 138 -10.64 21.70 -11.60
C PRO A 138 -10.87 21.99 -13.10
N PRO A 139 -11.58 23.07 -13.47
CA PRO A 139 -11.76 23.42 -14.87
C PRO A 139 -10.42 23.75 -15.54
N LYS A 140 -10.20 23.13 -16.71
CA LYS A 140 -9.02 23.29 -17.56
C LYS A 140 -8.82 24.77 -17.91
N MET A 141 -7.65 25.30 -17.53
CA MET A 141 -7.21 26.66 -17.85
C MET A 141 -6.95 26.78 -19.37
N PRO A 142 -7.52 27.77 -20.08
CA PRO A 142 -7.11 28.06 -21.45
C PRO A 142 -5.70 28.68 -21.46
N ARG A 143 -4.89 28.24 -22.43
CA ARG A 143 -3.50 28.64 -22.63
C ARG A 143 -3.37 30.15 -22.85
N PRO A 144 -2.28 30.78 -22.37
CA PRO A 144 -2.03 32.20 -22.61
C PRO A 144 -1.74 32.45 -24.10
N VAL A 145 -2.60 33.24 -24.74
CA VAL A 145 -2.34 33.84 -26.05
C VAL A 145 -1.13 34.78 -25.93
N LYS A 146 -0.12 34.55 -26.76
CA LYS A 146 1.08 35.39 -26.87
C LYS A 146 0.67 36.76 -27.42
N VAL A 147 0.56 37.76 -26.55
CA VAL A 147 0.48 39.16 -26.97
C VAL A 147 1.90 39.62 -27.30
N TYR A 148 2.12 39.98 -28.56
CA TYR A 148 3.36 40.60 -29.02
C TYR A 148 3.65 41.86 -28.18
N SER A 149 4.71 41.82 -27.37
CA SER A 149 5.21 43.00 -26.69
C SER A 149 5.96 43.88 -27.70
N ARG A 150 5.43 45.08 -27.97
CA ARG A 150 6.19 46.13 -28.66
C ARG A 150 7.21 46.69 -27.67
N LYS A 151 8.49 46.43 -27.95
CA LYS A 151 9.65 47.06 -27.28
C LYS A 151 9.61 48.59 -27.49
N PRO A 152 9.90 49.42 -26.48
CA PRO A 152 10.18 50.83 -26.70
C PRO A 152 11.64 51.01 -27.12
N THR A 153 11.86 51.49 -28.34
CA THR A 153 13.16 51.96 -28.84
C THR A 153 13.52 53.29 -28.14
N PRO A 154 14.76 53.50 -27.68
CA PRO A 154 15.21 54.81 -27.22
C PRO A 154 15.39 55.72 -28.44
N ARG A 155 14.55 56.76 -28.54
CA ARG A 155 14.64 57.77 -29.60
C ARG A 155 15.55 58.90 -29.11
N ASN A 156 16.82 58.85 -29.51
CA ASN A 156 17.73 60.00 -29.37
C ASN A 156 17.19 61.20 -30.19
N PRO A 157 17.12 62.42 -29.64
CA PRO A 157 16.85 63.60 -30.44
C PRO A 157 18.11 63.96 -31.24
N LYS A 158 17.99 63.97 -32.57
CA LYS A 158 19.01 64.50 -33.46
C LYS A 158 19.17 66.00 -33.17
N HIS A 159 20.36 66.39 -32.74
CA HIS A 159 20.86 67.75 -32.72
C HIS A 159 20.82 68.30 -34.15
N SER A 160 19.84 69.16 -34.43
CA SER A 160 19.79 69.90 -35.69
C SER A 160 20.92 70.92 -35.69
N GLN A 161 21.89 70.68 -36.56
CA GLN A 161 22.89 71.64 -36.98
C GLN A 161 22.20 72.95 -37.35
N TRP A 162 22.45 74.00 -36.56
CA TRP A 162 22.08 75.36 -36.90
C TRP A 162 23.35 76.10 -37.34
N ILE A 163 23.37 76.48 -38.61
CA ILE A 163 24.44 77.26 -39.24
C ILE A 163 24.31 78.71 -38.74
N PRO A 164 25.36 79.36 -38.20
CA PRO A 164 25.29 80.79 -37.92
C PRO A 164 25.38 81.53 -39.25
N ARG A 165 24.30 82.20 -39.66
CA ARG A 165 24.32 83.08 -40.83
C ARG A 165 25.17 84.32 -40.55
N GLY A 166 26.33 84.34 -41.23
CA GLY A 166 27.11 85.47 -41.73
C GLY A 166 26.80 86.85 -41.18
N GLY A 167 27.76 87.39 -40.42
CA GLY A 167 27.87 88.81 -40.14
C GLY A 167 28.09 89.59 -41.43
N TYR A 168 27.12 90.41 -41.81
CA TYR A 168 27.33 91.49 -42.77
C TYR A 168 27.85 92.72 -42.02
N ALA A 169 29.17 92.90 -42.05
CA ALA A 169 29.80 94.16 -41.70
C ALA A 169 29.31 95.26 -42.66
N LYS A 170 28.78 96.36 -42.12
CA LYS A 170 28.47 97.57 -42.90
C LYS A 170 29.78 98.32 -43.20
N PRO A 171 29.96 98.91 -44.39
CA PRO A 171 31.14 99.70 -44.70
C PRO A 171 31.15 101.02 -43.92
N LYS A 172 32.34 101.44 -43.46
CA LYS A 172 32.59 102.76 -42.85
C LYS A 172 32.31 103.85 -43.90
N LYS A 173 31.24 104.63 -43.72
CA LYS A 173 30.99 105.85 -44.51
C LYS A 173 31.84 106.98 -43.95
N ALA A 174 32.53 107.70 -44.82
CA ALA A 174 33.21 108.96 -44.50
C ALA A 174 32.21 109.94 -43.87
N ALA A 175 32.70 110.82 -42.99
CA ALA A 175 31.89 111.79 -42.28
C ALA A 175 31.05 112.60 -43.29
N PRO A 176 29.71 112.50 -43.26
CA PRO A 176 28.89 113.38 -44.07
C PRO A 176 29.11 114.80 -43.51
N MET A 177 29.78 115.66 -44.28
CA MET A 177 29.78 117.09 -44.04
C MET A 177 28.32 117.55 -44.13
N LYS A 178 27.65 117.65 -42.97
CA LYS A 178 26.29 118.15 -42.89
C LYS A 178 26.39 119.67 -42.85
N VAL A 179 26.50 120.28 -44.02
CA VAL A 179 26.04 121.66 -44.17
C VAL A 179 24.55 121.62 -43.85
N LYS A 180 24.19 122.11 -42.65
CA LYS A 180 22.78 122.23 -42.27
C LYS A 180 22.14 123.28 -43.16
N ASP A 181 20.85 123.12 -43.42
CA ASP A 181 20.08 123.97 -44.33
C ASP A 181 20.26 125.48 -44.02
N ASP A 182 20.59 125.84 -42.78
CA ASP A 182 20.66 127.23 -42.31
C ASP A 182 22.09 127.83 -42.21
N ASP A 183 23.17 127.07 -42.45
CA ASP A 183 24.55 127.49 -42.10
C ASP A 183 25.47 127.82 -43.31
N LEU A 184 24.93 127.85 -44.54
CA LEU A 184 25.75 128.06 -45.75
C LEU A 184 26.38 129.47 -45.83
N LEU A 185 25.63 130.54 -45.51
CA LEU A 185 26.13 131.92 -45.52
C LEU A 185 27.14 132.24 -44.40
N PRO A 186 26.96 131.78 -43.15
CA PRO A 186 27.98 131.90 -42.10
C PRO A 186 29.29 131.19 -42.44
N LEU A 187 29.22 129.98 -43.01
CA LEU A 187 30.42 129.23 -43.43
C LEU A 187 31.15 129.92 -44.59
N LEU A 188 30.42 130.53 -45.53
CA LEU A 188 31.01 131.29 -46.65
C LEU A 188 31.71 132.58 -46.19
N LEU A 189 31.25 133.19 -45.10
CA LEU A 189 31.87 134.36 -44.47
C LEU A 189 33.10 133.98 -43.61
N GLU A 190 33.12 132.77 -43.06
CA GLU A 190 34.26 132.22 -42.31
C GLU A 190 35.39 131.75 -43.26
N GLU A 191 35.06 131.20 -44.44
CA GLU A 191 36.05 130.77 -45.45
C GLU A 191 36.68 131.94 -46.24
N PHE A 192 36.02 133.10 -46.34
CA PHE A 192 36.52 134.26 -47.12
C PHE A 192 36.52 135.59 -46.31
N PRO A 193 37.49 135.79 -45.38
CA PRO A 193 37.49 136.91 -44.44
C PRO A 193 37.77 138.31 -45.03
N HIS A 194 38.09 138.42 -46.31
CA HIS A 194 38.38 139.71 -46.98
C HIS A 194 37.21 140.23 -47.84
N LEU A 195 36.08 139.53 -47.85
CA LEU A 195 34.91 139.94 -48.63
C LEU A 195 34.11 141.00 -47.83
N HIS A 196 34.37 142.28 -48.09
CA HIS A 196 33.60 143.39 -47.49
C HIS A 196 32.21 143.50 -48.13
N ILE A 197 31.30 142.61 -47.77
CA ILE A 197 29.91 142.65 -48.22
C ILE A 197 29.20 143.77 -47.47
N SER A 198 28.65 144.75 -48.19
CA SER A 198 27.74 145.75 -47.63
C SER A 198 26.58 145.06 -46.90
N HIS A 199 26.24 145.56 -45.71
CA HIS A 199 25.17 145.00 -44.87
C HIS A 199 23.85 144.81 -45.64
N HIS A 200 23.55 145.68 -46.62
CA HIS A 200 22.36 145.56 -47.45
C HIS A 200 22.42 144.36 -48.43
N SER A 201 23.59 144.05 -49.01
CA SER A 201 23.78 142.90 -49.91
C SER A 201 23.80 141.57 -49.15
N LEU A 202 24.36 141.57 -47.94
CA LEU A 202 24.31 140.41 -47.04
C LEU A 202 22.86 140.03 -46.70
N ASN A 203 22.03 141.04 -46.42
CA ASN A 203 20.61 140.82 -46.15
C ASN A 203 19.85 140.27 -47.38
N LYS A 204 20.20 140.70 -48.60
CA LYS A 204 19.62 140.13 -49.83
C LYS A 204 20.01 138.68 -50.07
N MET A 205 21.29 138.32 -49.88
CA MET A 205 21.71 136.91 -49.98
C MET A 205 21.07 136.05 -48.89
N TRP A 206 20.95 136.57 -47.67
CA TRP A 206 20.24 135.90 -46.58
C TRP A 206 18.80 135.59 -46.96
N GLN A 207 18.09 136.57 -47.53
CA GLN A 207 16.74 136.34 -48.04
C GLN A 207 16.69 135.34 -49.20
N GLN A 208 17.70 135.30 -50.07
CA GLN A 208 17.78 134.30 -51.14
C GLN A 208 18.06 132.89 -50.63
N GLN A 209 18.95 132.72 -49.64
CA GLN A 209 19.20 131.43 -49.01
C GLN A 209 17.92 130.95 -48.30
N LEU A 210 17.26 131.83 -47.54
CA LEU A 210 15.97 131.52 -46.93
C LEU A 210 14.92 131.11 -47.96
N ALA A 211 14.79 131.84 -49.08
CA ALA A 211 13.86 131.49 -50.15
C ALA A 211 14.20 130.14 -50.81
N GLN A 212 15.47 129.78 -50.94
CA GLN A 212 15.90 128.48 -51.47
C GLN A 212 15.63 127.35 -50.47
N ILE A 213 15.95 127.56 -49.20
CA ILE A 213 15.65 126.62 -48.10
C ILE A 213 14.15 126.38 -48.03
N GLU A 214 13.33 127.43 -48.12
CA GLU A 214 11.88 127.30 -48.13
C GLU A 214 11.40 126.49 -49.34
N ARG A 215 12.00 126.68 -50.52
CA ARG A 215 11.69 125.87 -51.71
C ARG A 215 12.13 124.40 -51.57
N PHE A 216 13.26 124.12 -50.92
CA PHE A 216 13.70 122.75 -50.64
C PHE A 216 12.87 122.07 -49.55
N LYS A 217 12.54 122.78 -48.46
CA LYS A 217 11.62 122.31 -47.43
C LYS A 217 10.22 122.05 -48.01
N SER A 218 9.78 122.87 -48.96
CA SER A 218 8.48 122.70 -49.66
C SER A 218 8.48 121.59 -50.72
N SER A 219 9.61 121.34 -51.39
CA SER A 219 9.73 120.27 -52.42
C SER A 219 10.13 118.92 -51.85
N SER A 220 10.73 118.88 -50.65
CA SER A 220 11.06 117.62 -49.99
C SER A 220 9.78 117.02 -49.41
N GLY A 221 9.29 115.94 -50.03
CA GLY A 221 8.26 115.06 -49.46
C GLY A 221 8.70 114.33 -48.19
N THR A 222 9.66 114.88 -47.44
CA THR A 222 10.32 114.33 -46.26
C THR A 222 9.32 114.14 -45.12
N GLU A 223 8.34 115.02 -44.95
CA GLU A 223 7.27 114.82 -43.97
C GLU A 223 6.42 113.59 -44.31
N ARG A 224 6.05 113.40 -45.58
CA ARG A 224 5.36 112.18 -46.04
C ARG A 224 6.22 110.92 -45.86
N SER A 225 7.54 111.01 -46.05
CA SER A 225 8.46 109.86 -45.86
C SER A 225 8.72 109.54 -44.38
N ARG A 226 8.80 110.57 -43.52
CA ARG A 226 8.98 110.43 -42.08
C ARG A 226 7.77 109.78 -41.42
N LEU A 227 6.57 110.22 -41.80
CA LEU A 227 5.32 109.62 -41.32
C LEU A 227 5.20 108.14 -41.73
N LYS A 228 5.64 107.77 -42.95
CA LYS A 228 5.68 106.36 -43.39
C LYS A 228 6.63 105.51 -42.55
N LEU A 229 7.83 106.02 -42.26
CA LEU A 229 8.79 105.32 -41.40
C LEU A 229 8.27 105.20 -39.96
N GLN A 230 7.62 106.24 -39.43
CA GLN A 230 6.97 106.18 -38.12
C GLN A 230 5.86 105.13 -38.10
N ASN A 231 5.00 105.12 -39.12
CA ASN A 231 3.94 104.10 -39.25
C ASN A 231 4.53 102.69 -39.36
N GLU A 232 5.61 102.49 -40.11
CA GLU A 232 6.27 101.19 -40.24
C GLU A 232 6.92 100.74 -38.92
N VAL A 233 7.52 101.67 -38.17
CA VAL A 233 8.06 101.42 -36.82
C VAL A 233 6.94 101.07 -35.85
N GLU A 234 5.81 101.78 -35.88
CA GLU A 234 4.64 101.48 -35.07
C GLU A 234 4.03 100.13 -35.43
N GLU A 235 3.95 99.78 -36.70
CA GLU A 235 3.53 98.45 -37.15
C GLU A 235 4.51 97.35 -36.70
N ALA A 236 5.82 97.61 -36.76
CA ALA A 236 6.84 96.68 -36.28
C ALA A 236 6.75 96.48 -34.76
N LEU A 237 6.46 97.53 -34.00
CA LEU A 237 6.22 97.45 -32.56
C LEU A 237 4.95 96.64 -32.27
N LYS A 238 3.83 96.90 -32.96
CA LYS A 238 2.60 96.10 -32.84
C LYS A 238 2.85 94.62 -33.17
N LYS A 239 3.63 94.33 -34.22
CA LYS A 239 4.02 92.96 -34.59
C LYS A 239 4.90 92.31 -33.51
N ARG A 240 5.86 93.04 -32.95
CA ARG A 240 6.73 92.55 -31.86
C ARG A 240 5.91 92.25 -30.60
N ASP A 241 5.01 93.14 -30.22
CA ASP A 241 4.20 92.99 -29.01
C ASP A 241 3.22 91.82 -29.18
N LEU A 242 2.62 91.65 -30.37
CA LEU A 242 1.82 90.47 -30.70
C LEU A 242 2.63 89.17 -30.60
N LEU A 243 3.86 89.14 -31.13
CA LEU A 243 4.74 87.96 -30.99
C LEU A 243 5.08 87.68 -29.53
N ALA A 244 5.31 88.72 -28.71
CA ALA A 244 5.54 88.56 -27.29
C ALA A 244 4.31 87.96 -26.57
N GLU A 245 3.10 88.38 -26.93
CA GLU A 245 1.87 87.79 -26.41
C GLU A 245 1.70 86.32 -26.80
N ILE A 246 2.00 85.96 -28.05
CA ILE A 246 1.94 84.55 -28.52
C ILE A 246 2.94 83.70 -27.74
N ILE A 247 4.19 84.15 -27.62
CA ILE A 247 5.22 83.45 -26.84
C ILE A 247 4.80 83.28 -25.38
N LYS A 248 4.20 84.32 -24.78
CA LYS A 248 3.69 84.24 -23.41
C LYS A 248 2.57 83.21 -23.27
N LYS A 249 1.60 83.19 -24.21
CA LYS A 249 0.53 82.19 -24.24
C LYS A 249 1.06 80.77 -24.41
N ASP A 250 2.07 80.57 -25.25
CA ASP A 250 2.72 79.26 -25.44
C ASP A 250 3.48 78.80 -24.20
N GLN A 251 4.20 79.71 -23.54
CA GLN A 251 4.86 79.41 -22.27
C GLN A 251 3.85 79.01 -21.19
N ASP A 252 2.75 79.74 -21.07
CA ASP A 252 1.70 79.43 -20.10
C ASP A 252 0.98 78.12 -20.44
N HIS A 253 0.75 77.83 -21.73
CA HIS A 253 0.23 76.53 -22.16
C HIS A 253 1.17 75.38 -21.78
N ASN A 254 2.48 75.55 -22.03
CA ASN A 254 3.49 74.55 -21.66
C ASN A 254 3.56 74.32 -20.15
N LYS A 255 3.48 75.39 -19.34
CA LYS A 255 3.38 75.27 -17.87
C LYS A 255 2.15 74.46 -17.45
N ARG A 256 0.97 74.79 -17.98
CA ARG A 256 -0.28 74.05 -17.71
C ARG A 256 -0.18 72.57 -18.10
N LEU A 257 0.45 72.27 -19.24
CA LEU A 257 0.66 70.90 -19.69
C LEU A 257 1.58 70.12 -18.74
N GLN A 258 2.66 70.75 -18.25
CA GLN A 258 3.54 70.15 -17.27
C GLN A 258 2.82 69.87 -15.94
N GLU A 259 2.07 70.84 -15.43
CA GLU A 259 1.26 70.65 -14.22
C GLU A 259 0.22 69.55 -14.39
N PHE A 260 -0.42 69.45 -15.56
CA PHE A 260 -1.35 68.36 -15.86
C PHE A 260 -0.66 66.99 -15.87
N LYS A 261 0.52 66.88 -16.51
CA LYS A 261 1.32 65.65 -16.48
C LYS A 261 1.74 65.27 -15.07
N GLN A 262 2.19 66.25 -14.27
CA GLN A 262 2.56 66.04 -12.88
C GLN A 262 1.37 65.57 -12.03
N ARG A 263 0.17 66.16 -12.22
CA ARG A 263 -1.06 65.72 -11.54
C ARG A 263 -1.40 64.27 -11.87
N ILE A 264 -1.36 63.88 -13.14
CA ILE A 264 -1.58 62.48 -13.54
C ILE A 264 -0.53 61.56 -12.90
N HIS A 265 0.74 61.95 -12.89
CA HIS A 265 1.79 61.14 -12.29
C HIS A 265 1.56 60.96 -10.79
N ARG A 266 1.25 62.05 -10.06
CA ARG A 266 0.93 62.00 -8.63
C ARG A 266 -0.30 61.12 -8.36
N GLN A 267 -1.36 61.25 -9.15
CA GLN A 267 -2.56 60.43 -9.03
C GLN A 267 -2.25 58.94 -9.25
N LYS A 268 -1.51 58.60 -10.31
CA LYS A 268 -1.08 57.22 -10.57
C LYS A 268 -0.18 56.67 -9.48
N TRP A 269 0.74 57.49 -8.95
CA TRP A 269 1.61 57.11 -7.85
C TRP A 269 0.80 56.76 -6.59
N MET A 270 -0.16 57.61 -6.22
CA MET A 270 -1.07 57.36 -5.09
C MET A 270 -1.92 56.10 -5.29
N GLN A 271 -2.44 55.89 -6.50
CA GLN A 271 -3.24 54.72 -6.85
C GLN A 271 -2.40 53.43 -6.78
N ASN A 272 -1.19 53.46 -7.34
CA ASN A 272 -0.25 52.34 -7.29
C ASN A 272 0.16 52.02 -5.86
N LYS A 273 0.41 53.03 -5.03
CA LYS A 273 0.76 52.83 -3.61
C LYS A 273 -0.39 52.18 -2.85
N THR A 274 -1.63 52.58 -3.10
CA THR A 274 -2.81 51.95 -2.51
C THR A 274 -2.97 50.50 -2.97
N ARG A 275 -2.76 50.23 -4.26
CA ARG A 275 -2.81 48.86 -4.82
C ARG A 275 -1.73 47.97 -4.21
N GLU A 276 -0.51 48.47 -4.04
CA GLU A 276 0.60 47.76 -3.41
C GLU A 276 0.26 47.41 -1.96
N LYS A 277 -0.26 48.36 -1.17
CA LYS A 277 -0.71 48.09 0.20
C LYS A 277 -1.80 47.00 0.24
N ARG A 278 -2.78 47.06 -0.66
CA ARG A 278 -3.83 46.02 -0.77
C ARG A 278 -3.23 44.65 -1.10
N GLN A 279 -2.24 44.59 -1.97
CA GLN A 279 -1.55 43.34 -2.30
C GLN A 279 -0.73 42.81 -1.13
N GLN A 280 -0.03 43.67 -0.38
CA GLN A 280 0.69 43.25 0.83
C GLN A 280 -0.26 42.68 1.88
N ILE A 281 -1.38 43.35 2.14
CA ILE A 281 -2.42 42.84 3.06
C ILE A 281 -2.99 41.51 2.55
N ALA A 282 -3.28 41.39 1.26
CA ALA A 282 -3.78 40.14 0.68
C ALA A 282 -2.76 39.00 0.80
N ARG A 283 -1.47 39.27 0.58
CA ARG A 283 -0.38 38.30 0.77
C ARG A 283 -0.29 37.88 2.24
N ALA A 284 -0.25 38.82 3.17
CA ALA A 284 -0.19 38.54 4.60
C ALA A 284 -1.40 37.71 5.08
N LYS A 285 -2.62 38.08 4.64
CA LYS A 285 -3.84 37.30 4.93
C LYS A 285 -3.75 35.89 4.36
N LYS A 286 -3.30 35.74 3.12
CA LYS A 286 -3.12 34.41 2.51
C LYS A 286 -2.14 33.56 3.32
N TYR A 287 -0.99 34.10 3.73
CA TYR A 287 -0.04 33.37 4.56
C TYR A 287 -0.64 32.89 5.88
N TYR A 288 -1.42 33.74 6.54
CA TYR A 288 -2.08 33.38 7.79
C TYR A 288 -3.14 32.29 7.60
N GLU A 289 -3.96 32.39 6.56
CA GLU A 289 -4.96 31.36 6.25
C GLU A 289 -4.32 30.04 5.83
N ASP A 290 -3.29 30.07 4.98
CA ASP A 290 -2.52 28.88 4.58
C ASP A 290 -1.89 28.21 5.81
N TYR A 291 -1.32 28.99 6.73
CA TYR A 291 -0.77 28.48 7.99
C TYR A 291 -1.83 27.82 8.88
N ARG A 292 -3.01 28.45 9.04
CA ARG A 292 -4.13 27.86 9.81
C ARG A 292 -4.59 26.53 9.22
N VAL A 293 -4.73 26.44 7.91
CA VAL A 293 -5.13 25.20 7.22
C VAL A 293 -4.07 24.13 7.40
N GLN A 294 -2.79 24.47 7.23
CA GLN A 294 -1.67 23.53 7.46
C GLN A 294 -1.64 23.02 8.90
N LEU A 295 -1.83 23.89 9.89
CA LEU A 295 -1.87 23.51 11.30
C LEU A 295 -3.05 22.57 11.57
N ARG A 296 -4.24 22.89 11.09
CA ARG A 296 -5.42 22.00 11.20
C ARG A 296 -5.16 20.64 10.55
N ALA A 297 -4.59 20.61 9.34
CA ALA A 297 -4.24 19.37 8.66
C ALA A 297 -3.20 18.55 9.44
N ARG A 298 -2.21 19.21 10.07
CA ARG A 298 -1.21 18.56 10.93
C ARG A 298 -1.87 17.94 12.16
N MET A 299 -2.76 18.67 12.84
CA MET A 299 -3.48 18.15 14.01
C MET A 299 -4.39 16.97 13.64
N MET A 300 -5.11 17.03 12.51
CA MET A 300 -5.92 15.92 12.03
C MET A 300 -5.08 14.68 11.71
N ARG A 301 -3.91 14.86 11.09
CA ARG A 301 -2.97 13.76 10.83
C ARG A 301 -2.41 13.16 12.13
N ALA A 302 -2.08 13.99 13.11
CA ALA A 302 -1.63 13.52 14.42
C ALA A 302 -2.71 12.66 15.10
N ARG A 303 -3.96 13.17 15.16
CA ARG A 303 -5.11 12.41 15.68
C ARG A 303 -5.33 11.10 14.94
N THR A 304 -5.27 11.10 13.60
CA THR A 304 -5.43 9.88 12.79
C THR A 304 -4.30 8.88 13.06
N ARG A 305 -3.07 9.35 13.29
CA ARG A 305 -1.93 8.48 13.65
C ARG A 305 -2.12 7.87 15.02
N GLU A 306 -2.52 8.65 16.01
CA GLU A 306 -2.85 8.16 17.35
C GLU A 306 -3.97 7.12 17.30
N GLU A 307 -5.08 7.43 16.61
CA GLU A 307 -6.18 6.48 16.41
C GLU A 307 -5.72 5.20 15.71
N LYS A 308 -4.80 5.28 14.74
CA LYS A 308 -4.21 4.09 14.11
C LYS A 308 -3.36 3.28 15.10
N ILE A 309 -2.55 3.95 15.92
CA ILE A 309 -1.74 3.27 16.95
C ILE A 309 -2.67 2.56 17.94
N PHE A 310 -3.74 3.21 18.41
CA PHE A 310 -4.72 2.57 19.31
C PHE A 310 -5.41 1.36 18.67
N LYS A 311 -5.79 1.44 17.39
CA LYS A 311 -6.36 0.29 16.67
C LYS A 311 -5.36 -0.87 16.60
N ASN A 312 -4.12 -0.60 16.21
CA ASN A 312 -3.09 -1.62 16.14
C ASN A 312 -2.84 -2.26 17.51
N LEU A 313 -2.71 -1.47 18.58
CA LEU A 313 -2.52 -1.98 19.93
C LEU A 313 -3.71 -2.83 20.42
N PHE A 314 -4.93 -2.44 20.05
CA PHE A 314 -6.12 -3.21 20.39
C PHE A 314 -6.19 -4.53 19.62
N GLU A 315 -5.87 -4.51 18.32
CA GLU A 315 -5.76 -5.71 17.49
C GLU A 315 -4.68 -6.66 18.02
N GLU A 316 -3.49 -6.15 18.35
CA GLU A 316 -2.40 -6.91 18.98
C GLU A 316 -2.84 -7.49 20.34
N GLY A 317 -3.51 -6.69 21.17
CA GLY A 317 -4.04 -7.14 22.46
C GLY A 317 -5.07 -8.27 22.31
N LEU A 318 -5.95 -8.19 21.31
CA LEU A 318 -6.90 -9.27 21.00
C LEU A 318 -6.20 -10.52 20.46
N GLU A 319 -5.20 -10.38 19.61
CA GLU A 319 -4.46 -11.51 19.05
C GLU A 319 -3.70 -12.27 20.15
N ILE A 320 -3.10 -11.56 21.11
CA ILE A 320 -2.47 -12.18 22.29
C ILE A 320 -3.49 -12.98 23.11
N GLN A 321 -4.68 -12.43 23.35
CA GLN A 321 -5.74 -13.14 24.08
C GLN A 321 -6.22 -14.38 23.32
N LYS A 322 -6.38 -14.26 22.01
CA LYS A 322 -6.76 -15.38 21.14
C LYS A 322 -5.69 -16.48 21.14
N GLN A 323 -4.42 -16.12 21.00
CA GLN A 323 -3.30 -17.05 21.09
C GLN A 323 -3.27 -17.78 22.42
N ARG A 324 -3.43 -17.06 23.55
CA ARG A 324 -3.51 -17.67 24.87
C ARG A 324 -4.66 -18.69 24.99
N LEU A 325 -5.80 -18.39 24.37
CA LEU A 325 -6.94 -19.31 24.34
C LEU A 325 -6.65 -20.54 23.48
N GLU A 326 -6.00 -20.35 22.33
CA GLU A 326 -5.58 -21.43 21.45
C GLU A 326 -4.57 -22.35 22.13
N GLU A 327 -3.58 -21.80 22.83
CA GLU A 327 -2.61 -22.55 23.65
C GLU A 327 -3.30 -23.37 24.73
N LEU A 328 -4.25 -22.79 25.48
CA LEU A 328 -5.02 -23.53 26.50
C LEU A 328 -5.84 -24.66 25.90
N ARG A 329 -6.45 -24.45 24.72
CA ARG A 329 -7.19 -25.49 24.00
C ARG A 329 -6.26 -26.59 23.49
N ALA A 330 -5.10 -26.23 22.95
CA ALA A 330 -4.07 -27.15 22.50
C ALA A 330 -3.57 -28.02 23.65
N TYR A 331 -3.22 -27.41 24.78
CA TYR A 331 -2.82 -28.10 26.00
C TYR A 331 -3.89 -29.08 26.49
N ALA A 332 -5.16 -28.67 26.55
CA ALA A 332 -6.24 -29.54 26.95
C ALA A 332 -6.48 -30.70 25.96
N LYS A 333 -6.22 -30.48 24.66
CA LYS A 333 -6.29 -31.54 23.63
C LYS A 333 -5.13 -32.52 23.80
N GLU A 334 -3.92 -32.01 23.96
CA GLU A 334 -2.70 -32.79 24.18
C GLU A 334 -2.81 -33.62 25.45
N LYS A 335 -3.31 -33.05 26.56
CA LYS A 335 -3.48 -33.79 27.81
C LYS A 335 -4.45 -34.97 27.68
N ARG A 336 -5.54 -34.79 26.93
CA ARG A 336 -6.48 -35.88 26.62
C ARG A 336 -5.87 -36.91 25.68
N ALA A 337 -5.08 -36.48 24.70
CA ALA A 337 -4.38 -37.38 23.79
C ALA A 337 -3.34 -38.22 24.54
N GLU A 338 -2.58 -37.62 25.45
CA GLU A 338 -1.59 -38.30 26.27
C GLU A 338 -2.24 -39.38 27.15
N GLN A 339 -3.35 -39.07 27.81
CA GLN A 339 -4.11 -40.08 28.57
C GLN A 339 -4.56 -41.25 27.68
N LYS A 340 -5.04 -40.97 26.47
CA LYS A 340 -5.41 -42.02 25.52
C LYS A 340 -4.21 -42.84 25.07
N ARG A 341 -3.05 -42.21 24.85
CA ARG A 341 -1.81 -42.92 24.50
C ARG A 341 -1.35 -43.84 25.63
N VAL A 342 -1.38 -43.35 26.87
CA VAL A 342 -1.04 -44.17 28.05
C VAL A 342 -1.98 -45.37 28.16
N GLN A 343 -3.30 -45.16 28.08
CA GLN A 343 -4.29 -46.26 28.09
C GLN A 343 -4.09 -47.25 26.95
N GLN A 344 -3.80 -46.75 25.75
CA GLN A 344 -3.56 -47.60 24.58
C GLN A 344 -2.29 -48.43 24.75
N ASN A 345 -1.20 -47.82 25.23
CA ASN A 345 0.06 -48.51 25.47
C ASN A 345 -0.08 -49.58 26.56
N GLU A 346 -0.86 -49.30 27.61
CA GLU A 346 -1.18 -50.29 28.65
C GLU A 346 -1.95 -51.47 28.06
N LEU A 347 -2.99 -51.21 27.27
CA LEU A 347 -3.77 -52.25 26.60
C LEU A 347 -2.90 -53.06 25.64
N GLU A 348 -2.01 -52.41 24.87
CA GLU A 348 -1.07 -53.07 23.97
C GLU A 348 -0.05 -53.93 24.74
N SER A 349 0.45 -53.46 25.89
CA SER A 349 1.35 -54.24 26.73
C SER A 349 0.67 -55.49 27.27
N MET A 350 -0.59 -55.39 27.67
CA MET A 350 -1.40 -56.53 28.11
C MET A 350 -1.72 -57.48 26.95
N GLU A 351 -2.05 -56.95 25.78
CA GLU A 351 -2.29 -57.75 24.57
C GLU A 351 -1.04 -58.55 24.18
N ASN A 352 0.14 -57.91 24.19
CA ASN A 352 1.40 -58.58 23.89
C ASN A 352 1.73 -59.66 24.91
N TYR A 353 1.51 -59.41 26.21
CA TYR A 353 1.66 -60.44 27.24
C TYR A 353 0.81 -61.68 26.95
N TYR A 354 -0.48 -61.50 26.64
CA TYR A 354 -1.35 -62.63 26.34
C TYR A 354 -0.98 -63.31 25.02
N LYS A 355 -0.59 -62.55 23.99
CA LYS A 355 -0.08 -63.12 22.73
C LYS A 355 1.14 -64.02 22.96
N ASP A 356 2.05 -63.63 23.83
CA ASP A 356 3.23 -64.44 24.18
C ASP A 356 2.82 -65.71 24.93
N GLN A 357 1.89 -65.62 25.90
CA GLN A 357 1.35 -66.80 26.59
C GLN A 357 0.69 -67.78 25.61
N PHE A 358 -0.12 -67.27 24.67
CA PHE A 358 -0.74 -68.10 23.65
C PHE A 358 0.28 -68.68 22.68
N SER A 359 1.33 -67.94 22.33
CA SER A 359 2.40 -68.41 21.45
C SER A 359 3.18 -69.56 22.10
N MET A 360 3.55 -69.42 23.38
CA MET A 360 4.19 -70.50 24.14
C MET A 360 3.31 -71.75 24.22
N LEU A 361 2.01 -71.59 24.49
CA LEU A 361 1.09 -72.72 24.54
C LEU A 361 0.91 -73.37 23.16
N ALA A 362 0.75 -72.56 22.11
CA ALA A 362 0.64 -73.06 20.74
C ALA A 362 1.90 -73.82 20.32
N GLU A 363 3.09 -73.35 20.71
CA GLU A 363 4.35 -74.05 20.49
C GLU A 363 4.40 -75.37 21.26
N ALA A 364 4.10 -75.37 22.56
CA ALA A 364 4.08 -76.58 23.39
C ALA A 364 3.11 -77.65 22.84
N VAL A 365 1.88 -77.24 22.48
CA VAL A 365 0.89 -78.13 21.86
C VAL A 365 1.38 -78.64 20.51
N SER A 366 2.04 -77.80 19.71
CA SER A 366 2.61 -78.20 18.42
C SER A 366 3.74 -79.22 18.60
N GLN A 367 4.61 -79.04 19.59
CA GLN A 367 5.67 -79.98 19.94
C GLN A 367 5.08 -81.33 20.38
N GLU A 368 4.06 -81.34 21.26
CA GLU A 368 3.38 -82.59 21.65
C GLU A 368 2.75 -83.31 20.46
N HIS A 369 2.08 -82.59 19.55
CA HIS A 369 1.52 -83.21 18.34
C HIS A 369 2.61 -83.82 17.45
N GLN A 370 3.76 -83.17 17.33
CA GLN A 370 4.89 -83.72 16.59
C GLN A 370 5.44 -84.97 17.29
N GLU A 371 5.58 -84.97 18.60
CA GLU A 371 5.99 -86.15 19.37
C GLU A 371 5.02 -87.31 19.21
N ILE A 372 3.72 -87.09 19.40
CA ILE A 372 2.68 -88.11 19.22
C ILE A 372 2.77 -88.68 17.81
N LYS A 373 2.85 -87.82 16.79
CA LYS A 373 2.98 -88.26 15.39
C LYS A 373 4.24 -89.11 15.16
N THR A 374 5.35 -88.80 15.82
CA THR A 374 6.56 -89.63 15.72
C THR A 374 6.41 -90.97 16.45
N ARG A 375 5.79 -90.99 17.65
CA ARG A 375 5.47 -92.20 18.41
C ARG A 375 4.49 -93.11 17.66
N GLU A 376 3.45 -92.56 17.06
CA GLU A 376 2.51 -93.29 16.22
C GLU A 376 3.21 -93.92 15.02
N ARG A 377 4.10 -93.17 14.35
CA ARG A 377 4.90 -93.71 13.24
C ARG A 377 5.82 -94.84 13.68
N THR A 378 6.46 -94.75 14.85
CA THR A 378 7.31 -95.84 15.36
C THR A 378 6.48 -97.05 15.77
N GLN A 379 5.35 -96.86 16.46
CA GLN A 379 4.39 -97.92 16.80
C GLN A 379 3.85 -98.61 15.54
N ALA A 380 3.42 -97.86 14.53
CA ALA A 380 2.96 -98.40 13.25
C ALA A 380 4.04 -99.22 12.54
N LYS A 381 5.31 -98.77 12.58
CA LYS A 381 6.45 -99.53 12.05
C LYS A 381 6.69 -100.82 12.83
N MET A 382 6.66 -100.79 14.16
CA MET A 382 6.79 -101.99 14.99
C MET A 382 5.66 -102.99 14.72
N LEU A 383 4.41 -102.52 14.62
CA LEU A 383 3.25 -103.35 14.31
C LEU A 383 3.34 -103.99 12.91
N GLN A 384 3.84 -103.23 11.92
CA GLN A 384 4.12 -103.79 10.60
C GLN A 384 5.21 -104.87 10.66
N LYS A 385 6.26 -104.68 11.47
CA LYS A 385 7.32 -105.67 11.65
C LYS A 385 6.79 -106.95 12.29
N THR A 386 6.05 -106.87 13.40
CA THR A 386 5.45 -108.04 14.06
C THR A 386 4.44 -108.75 13.15
N LYS A 387 3.63 -108.01 12.38
CA LYS A 387 2.73 -108.59 11.38
C LYS A 387 3.49 -109.39 10.32
N ARG A 388 4.64 -108.89 9.84
CA ARG A 388 5.51 -109.61 8.89
C ARG A 388 6.14 -110.86 9.53
N GLU A 389 6.61 -110.76 10.77
CA GLU A 389 7.18 -111.89 11.51
C GLU A 389 6.15 -113.00 11.74
N VAL A 390 4.93 -112.65 12.18
CA VAL A 390 3.82 -113.62 12.33
C VAL A 390 3.46 -114.25 10.99
N ARG A 391 3.34 -113.45 9.93
CA ARG A 391 3.09 -113.98 8.58
C ARG A 391 4.18 -114.96 8.15
N SER A 392 5.46 -114.64 8.36
CA SER A 392 6.58 -115.51 8.02
C SER A 392 6.60 -116.78 8.86
N LYS A 393 6.25 -116.73 10.15
CA LYS A 393 6.12 -117.93 11.00
C LYS A 393 5.01 -118.85 10.48
N VAL A 394 3.83 -118.31 10.23
CA VAL A 394 2.70 -119.08 9.67
C VAL A 394 3.08 -119.68 8.32
N GLU A 395 3.77 -118.92 7.46
CA GLU A 395 4.24 -119.43 6.16
C GLU A 395 5.24 -120.59 6.32
N LYS A 396 6.17 -120.50 7.28
CA LYS A 396 7.08 -121.59 7.61
C LYS A 396 6.36 -122.81 8.18
N GLU A 397 5.39 -122.62 9.07
CA GLU A 397 4.57 -123.71 9.62
C GLU A 397 3.75 -124.40 8.52
N ILE A 398 3.16 -123.63 7.59
CA ILE A 398 2.47 -124.18 6.41
C ILE A 398 3.45 -124.95 5.53
N GLN A 399 4.65 -124.42 5.27
CA GLN A 399 5.68 -125.12 4.49
C GLN A 399 6.13 -126.41 5.19
N GLN A 400 6.32 -126.40 6.52
CA GLN A 400 6.66 -127.58 7.30
C GLN A 400 5.56 -128.65 7.21
N LEU A 401 4.29 -128.25 7.37
CA LEU A 401 3.14 -129.15 7.21
C LEU A 401 3.08 -129.71 5.78
N GLN A 402 3.29 -128.87 4.76
CA GLN A 402 3.36 -129.31 3.36
C GLN A 402 4.49 -130.32 3.14
N THR A 403 5.69 -130.07 3.68
CA THR A 403 6.82 -131.00 3.56
C THR A 403 6.56 -132.34 4.24
N MET A 404 5.97 -132.35 5.45
CA MET A 404 5.57 -133.60 6.12
C MET A 404 4.59 -134.40 5.27
N ILE A 405 3.56 -133.74 4.72
CA ILE A 405 2.58 -134.41 3.84
C ILE A 405 3.29 -135.04 2.63
N THR A 406 4.14 -134.30 1.91
CA THR A 406 4.88 -134.87 0.77
C THR A 406 5.89 -135.97 1.14
N GLN A 407 6.58 -135.85 2.29
CA GLN A 407 7.56 -136.87 2.71
C GLN A 407 6.88 -138.18 3.12
N ASP A 408 5.78 -138.12 3.88
CA ASP A 408 5.04 -139.32 4.28
C ASP A 408 4.40 -140.02 3.08
N ASP A 409 3.86 -139.27 2.11
CA ASP A 409 3.20 -139.82 0.92
C ASP A 409 4.19 -140.44 -0.08
N ASP A 410 5.33 -139.80 -0.35
CA ASP A 410 6.31 -140.31 -1.33
C ASP A 410 7.08 -141.52 -0.76
N ASP A 411 7.54 -141.51 0.49
CA ASP A 411 8.36 -142.61 0.99
C ASP A 411 7.54 -143.88 1.32
N THR A 412 6.30 -143.78 1.77
CA THR A 412 5.52 -145.00 2.10
C THR A 412 4.95 -145.67 0.86
N PHE A 413 4.33 -144.92 -0.06
CA PHE A 413 3.71 -145.48 -1.26
C PHE A 413 4.72 -146.15 -2.20
N PHE A 414 5.86 -145.50 -2.48
CA PHE A 414 6.88 -146.09 -3.36
C PHE A 414 7.58 -147.29 -2.70
N ARG A 415 7.83 -147.27 -1.38
CA ARG A 415 8.38 -148.41 -0.64
C ARG A 415 7.43 -149.61 -0.64
N GLU A 416 6.14 -149.38 -0.44
CA GLU A 416 5.14 -150.44 -0.37
C GLU A 416 4.86 -151.04 -1.76
N LEU A 417 4.85 -150.21 -2.82
CA LEU A 417 4.75 -150.68 -4.20
C LEU A 417 5.99 -151.49 -4.62
N GLU A 418 7.21 -151.07 -4.22
CA GLU A 418 8.42 -151.86 -4.42
C GLU A 418 8.36 -153.20 -3.67
N ALA A 419 7.84 -153.20 -2.43
CA ALA A 419 7.66 -154.41 -1.63
C ALA A 419 6.65 -155.37 -2.28
N GLU A 420 5.52 -154.89 -2.78
CA GLU A 420 4.55 -155.70 -3.53
C GLU A 420 5.13 -156.25 -4.85
N ARG A 421 5.92 -155.44 -5.57
CA ARG A 421 6.61 -155.89 -6.78
C ARG A 421 7.61 -157.01 -6.47
N LEU A 422 8.35 -156.90 -5.37
CA LEU A 422 9.25 -157.95 -4.89
C LEU A 422 8.49 -159.21 -4.48
N LYS A 423 7.37 -159.06 -3.76
CA LYS A 423 6.52 -160.16 -3.29
C LYS A 423 5.91 -160.94 -4.46
N SER A 424 5.42 -160.24 -5.49
CA SER A 424 4.92 -160.86 -6.72
C SER A 424 6.01 -161.64 -7.45
N ARG A 425 7.25 -161.11 -7.47
CA ARG A 425 8.42 -161.80 -8.05
C ARG A 425 8.80 -163.06 -7.25
N LEU A 426 8.69 -162.99 -5.93
CA LEU A 426 8.92 -164.14 -5.03
C LEU A 426 7.84 -165.22 -5.20
N GLN A 427 6.56 -164.83 -5.33
CA GLN A 427 5.46 -165.77 -5.60
C GLN A 427 5.57 -166.44 -6.99
N MET A 428 6.02 -165.69 -8.00
CA MET A 428 6.34 -166.26 -9.31
C MET A 428 7.50 -167.26 -9.24
N ALA A 429 8.54 -166.96 -8.45
CA ALA A 429 9.64 -167.89 -8.22
C ALA A 429 9.21 -169.14 -7.42
N SER A 430 8.31 -168.99 -6.43
CA SER A 430 7.81 -170.14 -5.66
C SER A 430 6.90 -171.05 -6.47
N PHE A 431 6.14 -170.52 -7.43
CA PHE A 431 5.34 -171.31 -8.39
C PHE A 431 6.20 -172.09 -9.41
N GLN A 432 7.40 -171.59 -9.75
CA GLN A 432 8.33 -172.35 -10.61
C GLN A 432 9.02 -173.50 -9.86
N TYR A 433 9.15 -173.40 -8.53
CA TYR A 433 9.71 -174.46 -7.71
C TYR A 433 8.69 -175.58 -7.40
N SER A 434 7.38 -175.27 -7.35
CA SER A 434 6.33 -176.27 -7.06
C SER A 434 5.88 -177.11 -8.27
N LYS A 435 6.31 -176.77 -9.50
CA LYS A 435 5.94 -177.50 -10.73
C LYS A 435 7.01 -178.47 -11.26
N ASN A 436 8.22 -178.46 -10.68
CA ASN A 436 9.35 -179.28 -11.13
C ASN A 436 9.87 -180.22 -10.03
N HIS A 437 9.07 -181.24 -9.66
CA HIS A 437 9.53 -182.63 -9.39
C HIS A 437 8.41 -183.47 -8.74
N PHE A 438 7.44 -183.86 -9.56
CA PHE A 438 6.91 -185.23 -9.56
C PHE A 438 7.27 -185.80 -10.93
N LEU A 439 8.44 -186.45 -11.01
CA LEU A 439 8.87 -187.52 -11.92
C LEU A 439 10.35 -187.84 -11.65
#